data_AF-A0A2G9V0C6-F1
#
_entry.id   AF-A0A2G9V0C6-F1
#
_cell.length_a   1.000
_cell.length_b   1.000
_cell.length_c   1.000
_cell.angle_alpha   90.00
_cell.angle_beta   90.00
_cell.angle_gamma   90.00
#
_symmetry.space_group_name_H-M   'P 1'
#
loop_
_entity.id
_entity.type
_entity.pdbx_description
1 polymer ?
#
loop_
_entity_poly.entity_id
_entity_poly.type
_entity_poly.pdbx_seq_one_letter_code
_entity_poly.pdbx_strand_id
1 'polypeptide(L)'
;KHKYTADVIMFGENSAWEPPSPRPHNQLWIIRLLESPENTHSLKAYDNQVNVTISYRQDSDLPIAYGRYEAFPTPQESITTVDIFGACGKRSPNKVEAHRMIREHYKFYLAFENSNCHQYITEKFWINALRNDAIPIVMGAPKADYIKVAPPNSFIHVDDYTPEQLSRYLLYLDRNRTAYNEYFAWKTGVVWLAYAEMVWITSQLSYWAAQAVTNGFPQAVIMIGFLFTFSQIEDDEETLTFFRTKVAIKAIICAWYTILKIYVFVTVHRSISIGSSVTEQMDYYFNGRNNFSSMTSGKKAIRIAS
;
A
#
# COMPACT_ATOMS: atom_id res chain seq x y z
N LYS A 1 -8.97 -35.78 -27.45
CA LYS A 1 -9.22 -36.09 -28.88
C LYS A 1 -7.98 -35.86 -29.76
N HIS A 2 -7.23 -34.77 -29.60
CA HIS A 2 -6.04 -34.50 -30.45
C HIS A 2 -4.78 -35.33 -30.13
N LYS A 3 -4.75 -36.08 -29.02
CA LYS A 3 -3.58 -36.90 -28.62
C LYS A 3 -3.23 -37.99 -29.64
N TYR A 4 -4.19 -38.53 -30.40
CA TYR A 4 -3.92 -39.62 -31.35
C TYR A 4 -3.64 -39.13 -32.78
N THR A 5 -3.80 -37.82 -33.04
CA THR A 5 -3.66 -37.23 -34.38
C THR A 5 -2.53 -36.19 -34.46
N ALA A 6 -1.89 -35.87 -33.33
CA ALA A 6 -0.82 -34.89 -33.29
C ALA A 6 0.50 -35.53 -33.77
N ASP A 7 1.30 -34.78 -34.52
CA ASP A 7 2.66 -35.21 -34.91
C ASP A 7 3.65 -35.12 -33.73
N VAL A 8 3.40 -34.17 -32.82
CA VAL A 8 4.22 -33.95 -31.62
C VAL A 8 3.33 -33.81 -30.39
N ILE A 9 3.70 -34.50 -29.30
CA ILE A 9 3.11 -34.30 -27.98
C ILE A 9 4.20 -33.81 -27.03
N MET A 10 3.93 -32.69 -26.36
CA MET A 10 4.72 -32.23 -25.23
C MET A 10 3.99 -32.56 -23.92
N PHE A 11 4.65 -33.30 -23.05
CA PHE A 11 4.20 -33.62 -21.70
C PHE A 11 4.86 -32.63 -20.72
N GLY A 12 4.05 -31.93 -19.93
CA GLY A 12 4.50 -31.04 -18.86
C GLY A 12 4.06 -31.55 -17.48
N GLU A 13 4.47 -30.82 -16.44
CA GLU A 13 4.25 -31.17 -15.02
C GLU A 13 2.79 -31.47 -14.64
N ASN A 14 1.82 -30.85 -15.32
CA ASN A 14 0.38 -31.02 -15.05
C ASN A 14 -0.39 -31.81 -16.12
N SER A 15 0.28 -32.32 -17.17
CA SER A 15 -0.42 -33.00 -18.25
C SER A 15 -0.60 -34.48 -17.96
N ALA A 16 -1.84 -34.86 -17.66
CA ALA A 16 -2.46 -36.20 -17.65
C ALA A 16 -1.50 -37.39 -17.42
N TRP A 17 -1.64 -37.96 -16.22
CA TRP A 17 -0.84 -38.97 -15.52
C TRP A 17 -0.40 -40.25 -16.23
N GLU A 18 -0.79 -40.50 -17.49
CA GLU A 18 -0.31 -41.64 -18.27
C GLU A 18 -0.26 -41.30 -19.77
N PRO A 19 0.82 -41.70 -20.49
CA PRO A 19 0.93 -41.51 -21.92
C PRO A 19 -0.13 -42.32 -22.69
N PRO A 20 -0.62 -41.86 -23.86
CA PRO A 20 -1.55 -42.63 -24.67
C PRO A 20 -0.95 -43.98 -25.10
N SER A 21 -1.68 -45.07 -24.84
CA SER A 21 -1.33 -46.42 -25.30
C SER A 21 -2.39 -46.95 -26.27
N PRO A 22 -2.03 -47.54 -27.43
CA PRO A 22 -0.67 -47.67 -27.96
C PRO A 22 -0.13 -46.36 -28.56
N ARG A 23 1.20 -46.21 -28.57
CA ARG A 23 1.88 -45.06 -29.18
C ARG A 23 1.77 -45.08 -30.71
N PRO A 24 1.29 -44.00 -31.37
CA PRO A 24 1.29 -43.91 -32.82
C PRO A 24 2.72 -43.91 -33.40
N HIS A 25 2.94 -44.67 -34.48
CA HIS A 25 4.27 -44.95 -35.05
C HIS A 25 5.08 -43.73 -35.53
N ASN A 26 4.42 -42.59 -35.79
CA ASN A 26 5.06 -41.37 -36.31
C ASN A 26 4.96 -40.17 -35.36
N GLN A 27 4.64 -40.41 -34.09
CA GLN A 27 4.43 -39.34 -33.13
C GLN A 27 5.68 -39.12 -32.27
N LEU A 28 6.18 -37.88 -32.26
CA LEU A 28 7.32 -37.47 -31.44
C LEU A 28 6.85 -37.03 -30.05
N TRP A 29 7.52 -37.55 -29.02
CA TRP A 29 7.19 -37.25 -27.63
C TRP A 29 8.30 -36.44 -27.00
N ILE A 30 7.93 -35.30 -26.43
CA ILE A 30 8.83 -34.38 -25.73
C ILE A 30 8.37 -34.31 -24.27
N ILE A 31 9.29 -34.51 -23.33
CA ILE A 31 8.99 -34.33 -21.90
C ILE A 31 9.65 -33.05 -21.40
N ARG A 32 8.86 -32.20 -20.73
CA ARG A 32 9.33 -30.98 -20.07
C ARG A 32 9.17 -31.14 -18.57
N LEU A 33 10.30 -31.20 -17.87
CA LEU A 33 10.38 -31.41 -16.43
C LEU A 33 11.28 -30.37 -15.80
N LEU A 34 10.71 -29.44 -15.04
CA LEU A 34 11.51 -28.59 -14.17
C LEU A 34 11.60 -29.17 -12.75
N GLU A 35 10.68 -30.03 -12.32
CA GLU A 35 10.74 -30.71 -11.03
C GLU A 35 11.71 -31.91 -10.99
N SER A 36 12.18 -32.28 -9.79
CA SER A 36 13.12 -33.40 -9.63
C SER A 36 12.47 -34.75 -9.96
N PRO A 37 13.25 -35.77 -10.38
CA PRO A 37 12.72 -37.11 -10.64
C PRO A 37 11.98 -37.73 -9.43
N GLU A 38 12.42 -37.40 -8.22
CA GLU A 38 11.81 -37.87 -6.97
C GLU A 38 10.44 -37.20 -6.69
N ASN A 39 10.25 -35.98 -7.20
CA ASN A 39 9.03 -35.20 -7.05
C ASN A 39 8.12 -35.28 -8.30
N THR A 40 8.59 -35.94 -9.36
CA THR A 40 7.85 -36.13 -10.61
C THR A 40 7.17 -37.50 -10.59
N HIS A 41 5.90 -37.51 -10.21
CA HIS A 41 5.11 -38.73 -10.25
C HIS A 41 4.92 -39.24 -11.70
N SER A 42 4.73 -40.56 -11.86
CA SER A 42 4.53 -41.24 -13.16
C SER A 42 5.70 -41.19 -14.15
N LEU A 43 6.90 -40.74 -13.77
CA LEU A 43 8.05 -40.67 -14.68
C LEU A 43 8.41 -42.03 -15.32
N LYS A 44 8.27 -43.13 -14.56
CA LYS A 44 8.50 -44.50 -15.03
C LYS A 44 7.61 -44.91 -16.20
N ALA A 45 6.42 -44.31 -16.34
CA ALA A 45 5.51 -44.61 -17.44
C ALA A 45 6.05 -44.12 -18.80
N TYR A 46 7.10 -43.28 -18.80
CA TYR A 46 7.71 -42.70 -19.98
C TYR A 46 9.08 -43.32 -20.32
N ASP A 47 9.53 -44.33 -19.57
CA ASP A 47 10.81 -45.00 -19.80
C ASP A 47 10.91 -45.54 -21.24
N ASN A 48 11.99 -45.17 -21.93
CA ASN A 48 12.27 -45.51 -23.32
C ASN A 48 11.20 -45.10 -24.35
N GLN A 49 10.29 -44.19 -23.99
CA GLN A 49 9.20 -43.74 -24.86
C GLN A 49 9.34 -42.29 -25.32
N VAL A 50 10.23 -41.51 -24.71
CA VAL A 50 10.43 -40.09 -25.04
C VAL A 50 11.55 -39.93 -26.07
N ASN A 51 11.37 -38.99 -27.01
CA ASN A 51 12.40 -38.66 -28.01
C ASN A 51 13.29 -37.49 -27.59
N VAL A 52 12.72 -36.50 -26.88
CA VAL A 52 13.43 -35.28 -26.50
C VAL A 52 13.11 -34.93 -25.05
N THR A 53 14.14 -34.62 -24.29
CA THR A 53 14.07 -34.20 -22.90
C THR A 53 14.37 -32.71 -22.76
N ILE A 54 13.50 -32.01 -22.04
CA ILE A 54 13.64 -30.58 -21.74
C ILE A 54 13.64 -30.41 -20.21
N SER A 55 14.80 -30.16 -19.60
CA SER A 55 14.90 -30.14 -18.13
C SER A 55 15.99 -29.20 -17.60
N TYR A 56 16.00 -28.95 -16.29
CA TYR A 56 17.05 -28.22 -15.58
C TYR A 56 18.41 -28.94 -15.60
N ARG A 57 18.43 -30.24 -15.89
CA ARG A 57 19.68 -31.00 -15.98
C ARG A 57 20.45 -30.68 -17.24
N GLN A 58 21.76 -30.50 -17.09
CA GLN A 58 22.67 -30.17 -18.20
C GLN A 58 22.85 -31.30 -19.23
N ASP A 59 22.49 -32.53 -18.86
CA ASP A 59 22.55 -33.72 -19.71
C ASP A 59 21.23 -34.01 -20.46
N SER A 60 20.24 -33.10 -20.40
CA SER A 60 19.03 -33.19 -21.22
C SER A 60 19.28 -32.70 -22.65
N ASP A 61 18.43 -33.11 -23.60
CA ASP A 61 18.55 -32.72 -25.01
C ASP A 61 18.41 -31.21 -25.21
N LEU A 62 17.55 -30.57 -24.40
CA LEU A 62 17.35 -29.13 -24.33
C LEU A 62 17.38 -28.67 -22.86
N PRO A 63 18.56 -28.35 -22.32
CA PRO A 63 18.68 -27.88 -20.95
C PRO A 63 18.03 -26.51 -20.78
N ILE A 64 16.99 -26.44 -19.93
CA ILE A 64 16.30 -25.20 -19.57
C ILE A 64 16.43 -24.94 -18.08
N ALA A 65 17.06 -23.83 -17.72
CA ALA A 65 17.10 -23.42 -16.31
C ALA A 65 15.74 -22.81 -15.91
N TYR A 66 15.33 -23.00 -14.64
CA TYR A 66 14.18 -22.29 -14.06
C TYR A 66 14.30 -20.76 -14.20
N GLY A 67 15.54 -20.26 -14.24
CA GLY A 67 15.88 -18.88 -14.51
C GLY A 67 17.35 -18.79 -14.92
N ARG A 68 17.71 -17.68 -15.56
CA ARG A 68 19.10 -17.37 -15.94
C ARG A 68 19.64 -16.29 -15.02
N TYR A 69 20.84 -16.48 -14.48
CA TYR A 69 21.59 -15.38 -13.89
C TYR A 69 22.02 -14.44 -15.01
N GLU A 70 21.44 -13.25 -15.07
CA GLU A 70 21.99 -12.14 -15.84
C GLU A 70 22.82 -11.27 -14.90
N ALA A 71 24.10 -11.12 -15.22
CA ALA A 71 24.94 -10.18 -14.50
C ALA A 71 24.40 -8.78 -14.77
N PHE A 72 23.87 -8.14 -13.72
CA PHE A 72 23.56 -6.71 -13.78
C PHE A 72 24.86 -5.96 -14.10
N PRO A 73 24.84 -4.96 -15.01
CA PRO A 73 25.97 -4.06 -15.15
C PRO A 73 26.32 -3.53 -13.75
N THR A 74 27.62 -3.57 -13.43
CA THR A 74 28.17 -3.26 -12.11
C THR A 74 27.47 -2.05 -11.50
N PRO A 75 26.86 -2.16 -10.31
CA PRO A 75 26.20 -1.04 -9.67
C PRO A 75 27.20 0.08 -9.43
N GLN A 76 27.02 1.20 -10.12
CA GLN A 76 27.66 2.45 -9.73
C GLN A 76 27.02 2.89 -8.40
N GLU A 77 27.87 3.14 -7.41
CA GLU A 77 27.56 3.25 -5.99
C GLU A 77 26.21 3.90 -5.62
N SER A 78 25.30 3.10 -5.03
CA SER A 78 24.59 3.39 -3.78
C SER A 78 23.51 2.33 -3.55
N ILE A 79 23.89 1.15 -3.05
CA ILE A 79 22.92 0.11 -2.68
C ILE A 79 22.39 0.42 -1.27
N THR A 80 21.10 0.76 -1.17
CA THR A 80 20.34 0.54 0.06
C THR A 80 20.47 -0.93 0.43
N THR A 81 21.14 -1.23 1.54
CA THR A 81 21.26 -2.61 2.03
C THR A 81 19.86 -3.19 2.23
N VAL A 82 19.53 -4.25 1.47
CA VAL A 82 18.27 -5.00 1.61
C VAL A 82 18.52 -6.15 2.56
N ASP A 83 17.81 -6.15 3.68
CA ASP A 83 17.88 -7.26 4.62
C ASP A 83 16.90 -8.35 4.21
N ILE A 84 17.35 -9.61 4.17
CA ILE A 84 16.54 -10.77 3.74
C ILE A 84 16.33 -11.71 4.93
N PHE A 85 15.05 -11.98 5.22
CA PHE A 85 14.59 -12.87 6.28
C PHE A 85 13.67 -13.97 5.74
N GLY A 86 13.46 -15.01 6.55
CA GLY A 86 12.64 -16.17 6.21
C GLY A 86 13.46 -17.31 5.60
N ALA A 87 12.80 -18.24 4.90
CA ALA A 87 13.46 -19.45 4.38
C ALA A 87 14.64 -19.13 3.44
N CYS A 88 14.56 -18.03 2.71
CA CYS A 88 15.62 -17.55 1.81
C CYS A 88 16.64 -16.62 2.49
N GLY A 89 16.51 -16.36 3.80
CA GLY A 89 17.36 -15.46 4.58
C GLY A 89 18.19 -16.18 5.63
N LYS A 90 19.06 -15.45 6.32
CA LYS A 90 19.88 -16.00 7.42
C LYS A 90 19.09 -16.21 8.72
N ARG A 91 17.95 -15.54 8.84
CA ARG A 91 17.11 -15.52 10.04
C ARG A 91 15.64 -15.56 9.65
N SER A 92 14.85 -16.36 10.36
CA SER A 92 13.41 -16.48 10.18
C SER A 92 12.67 -16.05 11.44
N PRO A 93 12.37 -14.74 11.60
CA PRO A 93 11.56 -14.28 12.71
C PRO A 93 10.15 -14.85 12.61
N ASN A 94 9.50 -15.07 13.76
CA ASN A 94 8.07 -15.39 13.76
C ASN A 94 7.24 -14.18 13.28
N LYS A 95 5.96 -14.39 12.98
CA LYS A 95 5.08 -13.36 12.38
C LYS A 95 4.98 -12.09 13.23
N VAL A 96 4.89 -12.22 14.55
CA VAL A 96 4.77 -11.07 15.47
C VAL A 96 6.06 -10.26 15.48
N GLU A 97 7.19 -10.95 15.58
CA GLU A 97 8.50 -10.31 15.51
C GLU A 97 8.74 -9.63 14.17
N ALA A 98 8.41 -10.30 13.06
CA ALA A 98 8.52 -9.75 11.71
C ALA A 98 7.74 -8.44 11.57
N HIS A 99 6.47 -8.41 12.01
CA HIS A 99 5.62 -7.21 11.96
C HIS A 99 6.18 -6.07 12.80
N ARG A 100 6.69 -6.37 14.00
CA ARG A 100 7.35 -5.38 14.85
C ARG A 100 8.60 -4.82 14.18
N MET A 101 9.45 -5.69 13.63
CA MET A 101 10.68 -5.29 12.94
C MET A 101 10.38 -4.37 11.76
N ILE A 102 9.42 -4.73 10.90
CA ILE A 102 9.00 -3.92 9.76
C ILE A 102 8.61 -2.52 10.23
N ARG A 103 7.70 -2.43 11.20
CA ARG A 103 7.19 -1.17 11.74
C ARG A 103 8.29 -0.30 12.36
N GLU A 104 9.16 -0.90 13.16
CA GLU A 104 10.14 -0.16 13.97
C GLU A 104 11.42 0.17 13.21
N HIS A 105 11.81 -0.60 12.20
CA HIS A 105 13.16 -0.52 11.63
C HIS A 105 13.22 -0.35 10.11
N TYR A 106 12.11 -0.55 9.39
CA TYR A 106 12.09 -0.49 7.93
C TYR A 106 11.13 0.58 7.39
N LYS A 107 11.51 1.19 6.27
CA LYS A 107 10.69 2.15 5.52
C LYS A 107 9.96 1.48 4.35
N PHE A 108 10.61 0.49 3.76
CA PHE A 108 10.15 -0.21 2.56
C PHE A 108 10.06 -1.71 2.83
N TYR A 109 9.04 -2.34 2.27
CA TYR A 109 8.84 -3.79 2.34
C TYR A 109 8.65 -4.33 0.92
N LEU A 110 9.45 -5.33 0.53
CA LEU A 110 9.27 -6.05 -0.74
C LEU A 110 8.07 -7.00 -0.64
N ALA A 111 6.90 -6.53 -1.09
CA ALA A 111 5.65 -7.27 -1.12
C ALA A 111 5.50 -8.03 -2.45
N PHE A 112 6.46 -8.93 -2.72
CA PHE A 112 6.46 -9.73 -3.94
C PHE A 112 5.61 -10.98 -3.77
N GLU A 113 4.68 -11.18 -4.69
CA GLU A 113 3.83 -12.36 -4.71
C GLU A 113 4.54 -13.56 -5.31
N ASN A 114 4.05 -14.75 -4.98
CA ASN A 114 4.64 -16.01 -5.44
C ASN A 114 4.47 -16.20 -6.96
N SER A 115 3.55 -15.46 -7.60
CA SER A 115 3.29 -15.53 -9.04
C SER A 115 2.71 -14.21 -9.53
N ASN A 116 2.99 -13.88 -10.79
CA ASN A 116 2.45 -12.69 -11.45
C ASN A 116 1.06 -13.00 -12.05
N CYS A 117 0.02 -12.91 -11.21
CA CYS A 117 -1.34 -13.26 -11.57
C CYS A 117 -2.30 -12.09 -11.37
N HIS A 118 -3.26 -11.91 -12.28
CA HIS A 118 -4.32 -10.91 -12.15
C HIS A 118 -5.02 -11.01 -10.80
N GLN A 119 -5.27 -9.86 -10.18
CA GLN A 119 -5.97 -9.71 -8.89
C GLN A 119 -5.32 -10.45 -7.70
N TYR A 120 -4.16 -11.09 -7.86
CA TYR A 120 -3.49 -11.82 -6.79
C TYR A 120 -2.69 -10.86 -5.90
N ILE A 121 -3.38 -10.24 -4.93
CA ILE A 121 -2.81 -9.28 -3.97
C ILE A 121 -3.12 -9.76 -2.55
N THR A 122 -2.09 -10.14 -1.80
CA THR A 122 -2.26 -10.95 -0.57
C THR A 122 -1.86 -10.19 0.71
N GLU A 123 -1.68 -10.94 1.81
CA GLU A 123 -1.22 -10.41 3.10
C GLU A 123 0.11 -9.67 3.02
N LYS A 124 0.96 -9.96 2.02
CA LYS A 124 2.26 -9.29 1.83
C LYS A 124 2.06 -7.79 1.63
N PHE A 125 1.08 -7.43 0.81
CA PHE A 125 0.71 -6.04 0.57
C PHE A 125 -0.04 -5.42 1.76
N TRP A 126 -1.14 -6.07 2.18
CA TRP A 126 -2.07 -5.49 3.14
C TRP A 126 -1.57 -5.53 4.59
N ILE A 127 -1.10 -6.69 5.02
CA ILE A 127 -0.81 -6.98 6.44
C ILE A 127 0.67 -6.75 6.74
N ASN A 128 1.58 -7.21 5.88
CA ASN A 128 3.01 -7.11 6.16
C ASN A 128 3.52 -5.69 5.90
N ALA A 129 3.11 -5.03 4.81
CA ALA A 129 3.53 -3.66 4.49
C ALA A 129 2.60 -2.58 5.09
N LEU A 130 1.42 -2.35 4.52
CA LEU A 130 0.60 -1.15 4.82
C LEU A 130 0.19 -1.04 6.30
N ARG A 131 -0.19 -2.15 6.92
CA ARG A 131 -0.56 -2.22 8.36
C ARG A 131 0.64 -1.99 9.30
N ASN A 132 1.87 -2.18 8.82
CA ASN A 132 3.10 -1.97 9.59
C ASN A 132 3.86 -0.71 9.13
N ASP A 133 3.16 0.27 8.55
CA ASP A 133 3.72 1.60 8.26
C ASP A 133 4.95 1.61 7.34
N ALA A 134 5.07 0.58 6.48
CA ALA A 134 6.08 0.48 5.45
C ALA A 134 5.45 0.65 4.06
N ILE A 135 6.17 1.32 3.15
CA ILE A 135 5.76 1.46 1.75
C ILE A 135 5.96 0.11 1.04
N PRO A 136 4.89 -0.52 0.50
CA PRO A 136 5.01 -1.74 -0.28
C PRO A 136 5.64 -1.46 -1.65
N ILE A 137 6.71 -2.19 -1.95
CA ILE A 137 7.26 -2.33 -3.29
C ILE A 137 6.71 -3.64 -3.85
N VAL A 138 5.85 -3.58 -4.86
CA VAL A 138 5.01 -4.70 -5.28
C VAL A 138 5.46 -5.30 -6.61
N MET A 139 5.37 -6.62 -6.70
CA MET A 139 5.53 -7.43 -7.90
C MET A 139 4.54 -8.59 -7.78
N GLY A 140 3.75 -8.86 -8.81
CA GLY A 140 2.65 -9.82 -8.75
C GLY A 140 1.58 -9.50 -9.77
N ALA A 141 0.42 -9.05 -9.31
CA ALA A 141 -0.66 -8.58 -10.20
C ALA A 141 -0.21 -7.37 -11.04
N PRO A 142 -0.85 -7.10 -12.20
CA PRO A 142 -0.59 -5.86 -12.94
C PRO A 142 -0.95 -4.63 -12.11
N LYS A 143 -0.22 -3.53 -12.30
CA LYS A 143 -0.47 -2.24 -11.62
C LYS A 143 -1.93 -1.78 -11.66
N ALA A 144 -2.63 -2.02 -12.77
CA ALA A 144 -4.03 -1.68 -12.92
C ALA A 144 -4.94 -2.37 -11.89
N ASP A 145 -4.59 -3.57 -11.43
CA ASP A 145 -5.36 -4.27 -10.39
C ASP A 145 -5.07 -3.71 -9.00
N TYR A 146 -3.82 -3.31 -8.71
CA TYR A 146 -3.50 -2.59 -7.47
C TYR A 146 -4.23 -1.25 -7.39
N ILE A 147 -4.28 -0.46 -8.47
CA ILE A 147 -4.96 0.86 -8.48
C ILE A 147 -6.45 0.74 -8.13
N LYS A 148 -7.11 -0.37 -8.51
CA LYS A 148 -8.54 -0.58 -8.23
C LYS A 148 -8.86 -0.79 -6.75
N VAL A 149 -7.90 -1.29 -5.97
CA VAL A 149 -8.16 -1.75 -4.59
C VAL A 149 -7.32 -1.02 -3.54
N ALA A 150 -6.11 -0.60 -3.89
CA ALA A 150 -5.19 0.05 -2.98
C ALA A 150 -5.58 1.50 -2.71
N PRO A 151 -5.27 2.04 -1.51
CA PRO A 151 -5.38 3.46 -1.28
C PRO A 151 -4.57 4.24 -2.33
N PRO A 152 -5.03 5.44 -2.74
CA PRO A 152 -4.36 6.21 -3.77
C PRO A 152 -2.94 6.57 -3.33
N ASN A 153 -2.00 6.47 -4.27
CA ASN A 153 -0.58 6.77 -4.06
C ASN A 153 0.06 6.02 -2.87
N SER A 154 -0.35 4.78 -2.59
CA SER A 154 0.12 4.05 -1.39
C SER A 154 1.20 3.00 -1.64
N PHE A 155 1.67 2.81 -2.88
CA PHE A 155 2.57 1.71 -3.25
C PHE A 155 3.49 2.08 -4.42
N ILE A 156 4.58 1.32 -4.58
CA ILE A 156 5.52 1.43 -5.70
C ILE A 156 5.45 0.14 -6.49
N HIS A 157 5.04 0.20 -7.76
CA HIS A 157 5.05 -0.96 -8.65
C HIS A 157 6.42 -1.11 -9.31
N VAL A 158 6.99 -2.32 -9.32
CA VAL A 158 8.31 -2.54 -9.92
C VAL A 158 8.34 -2.26 -11.42
N ASP A 159 7.25 -2.56 -12.14
CA ASP A 159 7.16 -2.32 -13.59
C ASP A 159 7.22 -0.85 -14.02
N ASP A 160 7.07 0.10 -13.08
CA ASP A 160 7.20 1.54 -13.37
C ASP A 160 8.68 1.98 -13.52
N TYR A 161 9.63 1.13 -13.13
CA TYR A 161 11.04 1.49 -13.00
C TYR A 161 11.96 0.39 -13.51
N THR A 162 13.11 0.75 -14.07
CA THR A 162 14.24 -0.18 -14.08
C THR A 162 14.78 -0.38 -12.66
N PRO A 163 15.50 -1.47 -12.36
CA PRO A 163 16.08 -1.68 -11.02
C PRO A 163 16.96 -0.51 -10.54
N GLU A 164 17.70 0.11 -11.47
CA GLU A 164 18.54 1.28 -11.18
C GLU A 164 17.69 2.52 -10.85
N GLN A 165 16.65 2.79 -11.65
CA GLN A 165 15.72 3.88 -11.40
C GLN A 165 14.99 3.70 -10.07
N LEU A 166 14.55 2.47 -9.77
CA LEU A 166 13.89 2.12 -8.52
C LEU A 166 14.83 2.37 -7.35
N SER A 167 16.09 1.91 -7.42
CA SER A 167 17.09 2.16 -6.38
C SER A 167 17.28 3.65 -6.11
N ARG A 168 17.46 4.46 -7.16
CA ARG A 168 17.58 5.93 -7.05
C ARG A 168 16.32 6.56 -6.45
N TYR A 169 15.15 6.09 -6.84
CA TYR A 169 13.87 6.59 -6.31
C TYR A 169 13.70 6.27 -4.82
N LEU A 170 14.05 5.06 -4.38
CA LEU A 170 14.01 4.68 -2.97
C LEU A 170 15.00 5.51 -2.12
N LEU A 171 16.17 5.84 -2.65
CA LEU A 171 17.13 6.75 -1.99
C LEU A 171 16.61 8.18 -1.88
N TYR A 172 15.93 8.66 -2.93
CA TYR A 172 15.24 9.94 -2.87
C TYR A 172 14.17 9.94 -1.76
N LEU A 173 13.32 8.91 -1.68
CA LEU A 173 12.32 8.78 -0.62
C LEU A 173 12.93 8.61 0.77
N ASP A 174 14.06 7.92 0.89
CA ASP A 174 14.76 7.77 2.17
C ASP A 174 15.23 9.13 2.71
N ARG A 175 15.78 9.98 1.84
CA ARG A 175 16.32 11.31 2.18
C ARG A 175 15.25 12.39 2.27
N ASN A 176 14.13 12.24 1.55
CA ASN A 176 13.05 13.22 1.49
C ASN A 176 11.84 12.75 2.31
N ARG A 177 11.76 13.24 3.55
CA ARG A 177 10.67 12.91 4.48
C ARG A 177 9.30 13.34 3.96
N THR A 178 9.21 14.48 3.27
CA THR A 178 7.93 14.97 2.73
C THR A 178 7.39 14.01 1.69
N ALA A 179 8.22 13.67 0.69
CA ALA A 179 7.84 12.72 -0.36
C ALA A 179 7.54 11.31 0.20
N TYR A 180 8.30 10.85 1.21
CA TYR A 180 7.99 9.60 1.90
C TYR A 180 6.61 9.63 2.57
N ASN A 181 6.29 10.73 3.27
CA ASN A 181 5.03 10.84 4.01
C ASN A 181 3.81 10.98 3.08
N GLU A 182 3.98 11.42 1.84
CA GLU A 182 2.90 11.49 0.84
C GLU A 182 2.28 10.11 0.56
N TYR A 183 3.06 9.04 0.65
CA TYR A 183 2.56 7.65 0.53
C TYR A 183 1.60 7.22 1.64
N PHE A 184 1.51 7.99 2.72
CA PHE A 184 0.64 7.75 3.86
C PHE A 184 -0.47 8.80 4.00
N ALA A 185 -0.62 9.71 3.03
CA ALA A 185 -1.64 10.76 3.07
C ALA A 185 -3.08 10.20 3.17
N TRP A 186 -3.31 9.04 2.59
CA TRP A 186 -4.60 8.33 2.70
C TRP A 186 -4.98 7.95 4.15
N LYS A 187 -4.01 7.86 5.08
CA LYS A 187 -4.29 7.61 6.50
C LYS A 187 -4.82 8.84 7.24
N THR A 188 -4.46 10.04 6.79
CA THR A 188 -4.88 11.29 7.44
C THR A 188 -6.15 11.88 6.85
N GLY A 189 -6.47 11.57 5.59
CA GLY A 189 -7.69 12.05 4.92
C GLY A 189 -8.98 11.75 5.69
N VAL A 190 -9.08 10.56 6.30
CA VAL A 190 -10.25 10.16 7.11
C VAL A 190 -10.40 11.03 8.37
N VAL A 191 -9.28 11.37 9.03
CA VAL A 191 -9.29 12.22 10.22
C VAL A 191 -9.69 13.65 9.87
N TRP A 192 -9.23 14.15 8.72
CA TRP A 192 -9.61 15.49 8.24
C TRP A 192 -11.08 15.57 7.82
N LEU A 193 -11.63 14.52 7.20
CA LEU A 193 -13.05 14.45 6.87
C LEU A 193 -13.90 14.44 8.15
N ALA A 194 -13.59 13.58 9.12
CA ALA A 194 -14.29 13.55 10.41
C ALA A 194 -14.19 14.89 11.16
N TYR A 195 -13.01 15.54 11.14
CA TYR A 195 -12.83 16.87 11.72
C TYR A 195 -13.65 17.93 10.98
N ALA A 196 -13.67 17.91 9.65
CA ALA A 196 -14.45 18.84 8.85
C ALA A 196 -15.96 18.67 9.10
N GLU A 197 -16.46 17.44 9.21
CA GLU A 197 -17.84 17.15 9.57
C GLU A 197 -18.17 17.64 10.99
N MET A 198 -17.30 17.37 11.97
CA MET A 198 -17.47 17.89 13.33
C MET A 198 -17.52 19.43 13.39
N VAL A 199 -16.61 20.10 12.67
CA VAL A 199 -16.59 21.57 12.58
C VAL A 199 -17.83 22.09 11.85
N TRP A 200 -18.31 21.39 10.83
CA TRP A 200 -19.54 21.75 10.13
C TRP A 200 -20.76 21.61 11.04
N ILE A 201 -20.95 20.45 11.70
CA ILE A 201 -22.06 20.19 12.63
C ILE A 201 -22.09 21.22 13.77
N THR A 202 -20.94 21.46 14.42
CA THR A 202 -20.85 22.45 15.52
C THR A 202 -21.14 23.87 15.04
N SER A 203 -20.76 24.22 13.81
CA SER A 203 -21.11 25.52 13.23
C SER A 203 -22.61 25.67 12.96
N GLN A 204 -23.27 24.60 12.48
CA GLN A 204 -24.72 24.60 12.29
C GLN A 204 -25.42 24.74 13.65
N LEU A 205 -25.12 23.88 14.62
CA LEU A 205 -25.73 23.97 15.96
C LEU A 205 -25.59 25.37 16.58
N SER A 206 -24.41 26.00 16.43
CA SER A 206 -24.17 27.37 16.91
C SER A 206 -25.05 28.41 16.20
N TYR A 207 -25.25 28.28 14.89
CA TYR A 207 -26.12 29.15 14.10
C TYR A 207 -27.58 29.03 14.55
N TRP A 208 -28.10 27.80 14.66
CA TRP A 208 -29.48 27.56 15.08
C TRP A 208 -29.74 28.03 16.52
N ALA A 209 -28.77 27.86 17.43
CA ALA A 209 -28.85 28.41 18.78
C ALA A 209 -28.89 29.94 18.79
N ALA A 210 -28.01 30.60 18.02
CA ALA A 210 -28.01 32.06 17.89
C ALA A 210 -29.32 32.58 17.28
N GLN A 211 -29.87 31.86 16.30
CA GLN A 211 -31.13 32.23 15.67
C GLN A 211 -32.34 32.04 16.59
N ALA A 212 -32.36 30.98 17.39
CA ALA A 212 -33.39 30.77 18.41
C ALA A 212 -33.39 31.89 19.47
N VAL A 213 -32.20 32.33 19.91
CA VAL A 213 -32.06 33.44 20.86
C VAL A 213 -32.50 34.77 20.24
N THR A 214 -32.04 35.07 19.03
CA THR A 214 -32.35 36.35 18.34
C THR A 214 -33.81 36.47 17.92
N ASN A 215 -34.48 35.36 17.61
CA ASN A 215 -35.90 35.36 17.30
C ASN A 215 -36.78 35.27 18.57
N GLY A 216 -36.29 34.66 19.65
CA GLY A 216 -37.04 34.44 20.88
C GLY A 216 -37.02 35.61 21.87
N PHE A 217 -36.06 36.52 21.76
CA PHE A 217 -35.89 37.63 22.70
C PHE A 217 -35.73 38.98 21.99
N PRO A 218 -36.25 40.08 22.57
CA PRO A 218 -35.98 41.43 22.07
C PRO A 218 -34.48 41.75 22.07
N GLN A 219 -34.01 42.49 21.05
CA GLN A 219 -32.58 42.87 20.92
C GLN A 219 -32.00 43.50 22.19
N ALA A 220 -32.78 44.33 22.89
CA ALA A 220 -32.36 44.95 24.15
C ALA A 220 -32.05 43.92 25.25
N VAL A 221 -32.85 42.86 25.37
CA VAL A 221 -32.66 41.80 26.39
C VAL A 221 -31.40 40.99 26.07
N ILE A 222 -31.15 40.71 24.79
CA ILE A 222 -29.93 40.03 24.34
C ILE A 222 -28.70 40.91 24.63
N MET A 223 -28.76 42.21 24.34
CA MET A 223 -27.69 43.16 24.63
C MET A 223 -27.41 43.28 26.13
N ILE A 224 -28.46 43.37 26.96
CA ILE A 224 -28.33 43.41 28.42
C ILE A 224 -27.75 42.10 28.95
N GLY A 225 -28.19 40.95 28.44
CA GLY A 225 -27.62 39.64 28.81
C GLY A 225 -26.14 39.55 28.47
N PHE A 226 -25.73 39.97 27.26
CA PHE A 226 -24.31 40.02 26.89
C PHE A 226 -23.53 40.97 27.79
N LEU A 227 -24.01 42.20 28.01
CA LEU A 227 -23.36 43.19 28.87
C LEU A 227 -23.24 42.71 30.32
N PHE A 228 -24.27 42.04 30.85
CA PHE A 228 -24.24 41.42 32.17
C PHE A 228 -23.21 40.28 32.23
N THR A 229 -23.15 39.44 31.20
CA THR A 229 -22.16 38.34 31.14
C THR A 229 -20.74 38.91 31.07
N PHE A 230 -20.54 39.99 30.30
CA PHE A 230 -19.28 40.72 30.25
C PHE A 230 -18.95 41.42 31.56
N SER A 231 -19.93 41.91 32.32
CA SER A 231 -19.71 42.51 33.64
C SER A 231 -19.45 41.50 34.75
N GLN A 232 -19.68 40.20 34.52
CA GLN A 232 -19.28 39.12 35.43
C GLN A 232 -17.82 38.67 35.22
N ILE A 233 -17.14 39.18 34.19
CA ILE A 233 -15.71 38.94 33.99
C ILE A 233 -14.98 39.90 34.94
N GLU A 234 -14.28 39.35 35.93
CA GLU A 234 -13.55 40.15 36.94
C GLU A 234 -12.55 41.13 36.28
N ASP A 235 -12.51 42.35 36.82
CA ASP A 235 -11.62 43.46 36.42
C ASP A 235 -10.17 43.22 36.89
N ASP A 236 -9.54 42.20 36.34
CA ASP A 236 -8.10 41.99 36.45
C ASP A 236 -7.40 42.59 35.21
N GLU A 237 -6.34 43.37 35.44
CA GLU A 237 -5.52 44.02 34.40
C GLU A 237 -4.91 43.00 33.42
N GLU A 238 -4.62 41.78 33.90
CA GLU A 238 -4.13 40.66 33.09
C GLU A 238 -5.24 40.10 32.19
N THR A 239 -6.47 40.00 32.71
CA THR A 239 -7.67 39.55 32.01
C THR A 239 -8.11 40.55 30.92
N LEU A 240 -8.07 41.86 31.17
CA LEU A 240 -8.38 42.88 30.16
C LEU A 240 -7.35 42.93 29.02
N THR A 241 -6.06 42.76 29.35
CA THR A 241 -4.98 42.66 28.36
C THR A 241 -5.09 41.35 27.56
N PHE A 242 -5.44 40.25 28.22
CA PHE A 242 -5.80 38.99 27.59
C PHE A 242 -6.98 39.17 26.63
N PHE A 243 -8.09 39.80 27.03
CA PHE A 243 -9.24 39.99 26.14
C PHE A 243 -8.95 40.91 24.96
N ARG A 244 -8.29 42.06 25.14
CA ARG A 244 -7.95 42.94 24.00
C ARG A 244 -7.03 42.25 22.99
N THR A 245 -6.01 41.54 23.47
CA THR A 245 -5.06 40.84 22.61
C THR A 245 -5.68 39.58 22.00
N LYS A 246 -6.49 38.83 22.76
CA LYS A 246 -7.14 37.58 22.31
C LYS A 246 -8.40 37.82 21.49
N VAL A 247 -9.12 38.93 21.64
CA VAL A 247 -10.24 39.31 20.76
C VAL A 247 -9.69 39.77 19.42
N ALA A 248 -8.62 40.57 19.38
CA ALA A 248 -7.91 40.90 18.15
C ALA A 248 -7.34 39.62 17.48
N ILE A 249 -6.66 38.76 18.24
CA ILE A 249 -6.17 37.46 17.75
C ILE A 249 -7.33 36.56 17.31
N LYS A 250 -8.46 36.51 18.03
CA LYS A 250 -9.65 35.72 17.64
C LYS A 250 -10.29 36.28 16.38
N ALA A 251 -10.34 37.60 16.19
CA ALA A 251 -10.83 38.22 14.97
C ALA A 251 -9.90 37.90 13.78
N ILE A 252 -8.58 37.96 13.99
CA ILE A 252 -7.57 37.57 13.00
C ILE A 252 -7.67 36.08 12.69
N ILE A 253 -7.76 35.22 13.70
CA ILE A 253 -7.95 33.77 13.54
C ILE A 253 -9.25 33.50 12.82
N CYS A 254 -10.35 34.19 13.15
CA CYS A 254 -11.64 34.01 12.49
C CYS A 254 -11.56 34.39 11.02
N ALA A 255 -10.95 35.54 10.69
CA ALA A 255 -10.70 35.97 9.31
C ALA A 255 -9.82 34.96 8.55
N TRP A 256 -8.73 34.48 9.15
CA TRP A 256 -7.87 33.43 8.59
C TRP A 256 -8.62 32.10 8.41
N TYR A 257 -9.47 31.71 9.34
CA TYR A 257 -10.26 30.48 9.28
C TYR A 257 -11.35 30.58 8.20
N THR A 258 -11.92 31.75 7.99
CA THR A 258 -12.86 32.01 6.89
C THR A 258 -12.15 31.92 5.54
N ILE A 259 -10.95 32.50 5.40
CA ILE A 259 -10.13 32.38 4.19
C ILE A 259 -9.74 30.91 3.94
N LEU A 260 -9.33 30.19 4.98
CA LEU A 260 -9.00 28.77 4.89
C LEU A 260 -10.22 27.92 4.51
N LYS A 261 -11.40 28.21 5.07
CA LYS A 261 -12.66 27.54 4.67
C LYS A 261 -12.98 27.75 3.19
N ILE A 262 -12.79 28.97 2.68
CA ILE A 262 -12.99 29.26 1.25
C ILE A 262 -11.96 28.50 0.40
N TYR A 263 -10.69 28.49 0.78
CA TYR A 263 -9.63 27.77 0.07
C TYR A 263 -9.86 26.25 0.06
N VAL A 264 -10.20 25.67 1.21
CA VAL A 264 -10.53 24.25 1.33
C VAL A 264 -11.79 23.93 0.54
N PHE A 265 -12.85 24.75 0.60
CA PHE A 265 -14.05 24.56 -0.21
C PHE A 265 -13.74 24.55 -1.71
N VAL A 266 -12.93 25.50 -2.20
CA VAL A 266 -12.50 25.56 -3.61
C VAL A 266 -11.65 24.35 -4.00
N THR A 267 -10.75 23.90 -3.11
CA THR A 267 -9.84 22.77 -3.37
C THR A 267 -10.57 21.43 -3.31
N VAL A 268 -11.46 21.24 -2.32
CA VAL A 268 -12.27 20.04 -2.14
C VAL A 268 -13.34 19.92 -3.21
N HIS A 269 -13.97 21.03 -3.64
CA HIS A 269 -14.91 21.00 -4.78
C HIS A 269 -14.21 20.61 -6.10
N ARG A 270 -12.93 20.98 -6.27
CA ARG A 270 -12.09 20.50 -7.39
C ARG A 270 -11.71 19.02 -7.28
N SER A 271 -11.68 18.45 -6.08
CA SER A 271 -11.31 17.04 -5.85
C SER A 271 -12.52 16.09 -5.78
N ILE A 272 -13.70 16.58 -5.35
CA ILE A 272 -14.96 15.80 -5.29
C ILE A 272 -15.48 15.46 -6.70
N SER A 273 -15.11 16.23 -7.72
CA SER A 273 -15.38 15.87 -9.13
C SER A 273 -14.60 14.63 -9.62
N ILE A 274 -13.67 14.10 -8.80
CA ILE A 274 -12.81 12.96 -9.14
C ILE A 274 -13.02 11.77 -8.15
N GLY A 275 -13.50 12.01 -6.93
CA GLY A 275 -13.37 11.08 -5.80
C GLY A 275 -14.57 10.21 -5.40
N SER A 276 -15.72 10.30 -6.07
CA SER A 276 -16.95 9.64 -5.61
C SER A 276 -17.00 8.10 -5.76
N SER A 277 -15.92 7.43 -6.17
CA SER A 277 -15.88 5.97 -6.33
C SER A 277 -15.04 5.20 -5.31
N VAL A 278 -14.38 5.88 -4.34
CA VAL A 278 -13.32 5.25 -3.51
C VAL A 278 -13.74 5.04 -2.04
N THR A 279 -14.74 5.78 -1.55
CA THR A 279 -15.11 5.82 -0.12
C THR A 279 -15.83 4.57 0.39
N GLU A 280 -16.52 3.81 -0.45
CA GLU A 280 -17.29 2.64 0.00
C GLU A 280 -16.43 1.40 0.35
N GLN A 281 -15.14 1.39 -0.01
CA GLN A 281 -14.28 0.20 0.13
C GLN A 281 -13.34 0.23 1.35
N MET A 282 -13.14 1.39 2.00
CA MET A 282 -12.10 1.57 3.03
C MET A 282 -12.57 1.30 4.47
N ASP A 283 -13.86 1.44 4.78
CA ASP A 283 -14.39 1.28 6.15
C ASP A 283 -14.40 -0.18 6.64
N TYR A 284 -14.21 -1.16 5.75
CA TYR A 284 -14.10 -2.57 6.12
C TYR A 284 -12.74 -2.96 6.72
N TYR A 285 -11.66 -2.19 6.47
CA TYR A 285 -10.29 -2.68 6.69
C TYR A 285 -9.52 -2.09 7.88
N PHE A 286 -9.92 -0.93 8.44
CA PHE A 286 -9.03 -0.13 9.29
C PHE A 286 -9.45 0.14 10.74
N ASN A 287 -10.36 -0.65 11.30
CA ASN A 287 -10.59 -0.64 12.75
C ASN A 287 -9.41 -1.29 13.51
N GLY A 288 -8.39 -0.50 13.84
CA GLY A 288 -7.25 -0.96 14.64
C GLY A 288 -6.12 0.05 14.90
N ARG A 289 -6.34 0.94 15.88
CA ARG A 289 -5.36 1.72 16.69
C ARG A 289 -4.44 2.73 15.97
N ASN A 290 -4.72 4.01 16.24
CA ASN A 290 -3.82 5.13 16.04
C ASN A 290 -2.79 5.21 17.17
N ASN A 291 -1.51 4.99 16.85
CA ASN A 291 -0.37 5.48 17.64
C ASN A 291 0.74 5.88 16.66
N PHE A 292 0.78 7.16 16.30
CA PHE A 292 1.87 7.74 15.54
C PHE A 292 3.05 8.02 16.49
N SER A 293 4.08 7.19 16.46
CA SER A 293 5.37 7.47 17.10
C SER A 293 6.30 8.21 16.14
N SER A 294 7.02 9.20 16.65
CA SER A 294 7.96 10.02 15.89
C SER A 294 9.08 9.17 15.28
N MET A 295 9.15 9.13 13.95
CA MET A 295 10.20 8.44 13.19
C MET A 295 11.50 9.27 13.14
N THR A 296 12.58 8.71 13.69
CA THR A 296 13.97 9.17 13.52
C THR A 296 14.55 8.67 12.19
N SER A 297 15.48 9.44 11.61
CA SER A 297 16.18 9.10 10.36
C SER A 297 17.09 7.88 10.54
N GLY A 298 17.07 6.91 9.60
CA GLY A 298 18.02 5.78 9.58
C GLY A 298 17.47 4.39 9.22
N LYS A 299 16.24 4.27 8.72
CA LYS A 299 15.59 2.97 8.42
C LYS A 299 15.91 2.41 7.02
N LYS A 300 15.96 1.08 6.89
CA LYS A 300 16.38 0.34 5.67
C LYS A 300 15.20 -0.27 4.89
N ALA A 301 15.50 -1.07 3.86
CA ALA A 301 14.52 -1.91 3.14
C ALA A 301 14.63 -3.38 3.57
N ILE A 302 13.50 -4.10 3.64
CA ILE A 302 13.44 -5.52 4.05
C ILE A 302 12.66 -6.38 3.05
N ARG A 303 13.14 -7.62 2.87
CA ARG A 303 12.41 -8.73 2.26
C ARG A 303 12.19 -9.82 3.31
N ILE A 304 10.96 -10.27 3.47
CA ILE A 304 10.64 -11.46 4.26
C ILE A 304 10.05 -12.49 3.29
N ALA A 305 10.83 -13.52 2.95
CA ALA A 305 10.41 -14.60 2.07
C ALA A 305 9.74 -15.71 2.89
N SER A 306 8.47 -16.00 2.59
CA SER A 306 7.76 -17.17 3.10
C SER A 306 8.20 -18.43 2.38
#